data_AF-A0A365GUZ3-F1
#
_entry.id   AF-A0A365GUZ3-F1
#
_cell.length_a   1.000
_cell.length_b   1.000
_cell.length_c   1.000
_cell.angle_alpha   90.00
_cell.angle_beta   90.00
_cell.angle_gamma   90.00
#
_symmetry.space_group_name_H-M   'P 1'
#
loop_
_entity.id
_entity.type
_entity.pdbx_description
1 polymer ?
#
loop_
_entity_poly.entity_id
_entity_poly.type
_entity_poly.pdbx_seq_one_letter_code
_entity_poly.pdbx_strand_id
1 'polypeptide(L)'
;DHLANSRTLDFEHQFLTATTKSKNSGSSTGIGAESTNDASTSNASTGTAGSGDHESNSGDHESNSGDHADSTGGGDHSTSGDATGHDSGASHDSGASHDSGASHDSSGSGVGAGSGTGTGVGSGAGSGDASGGGAGGGVGMDVVLNALAGEFTDASLRLLPRGGRFIEMGKTDPRDPDQIAATHPGVHYEAFDLNALPVEQIQRMLTHLTALFANGELTLPPITVRPIAHARQVFRNLQQGRHIGKHVLTLPVPWNRDGTVLITGGTGTLAALTAHHLTTHHHTRHFLLASRQGPTAPNADALREELTALGAHVTVAACDITDPHAVADLIATIPTAHPLTAVIHTAGILDDAALHTLTPHQLHTVLAPKVDGTWNLHHHTHHHDLAAFVLYSSLTATLGTPGQANYAAANTFQDTLAHHRHHHGQPA
;
A
#
# COMPACT_ATOMS: atom_id res chain seq x y z
N ASP A 1 14.83 -15.84 -21.99
CA ASP A 1 13.53 -16.29 -21.42
C ASP A 1 13.62 -17.61 -20.67
N HIS A 2 14.13 -18.72 -21.24
CA HIS A 2 14.27 -19.98 -20.47
C HIS A 2 15.27 -19.96 -19.30
N LEU A 3 16.33 -19.14 -19.36
CA LEU A 3 17.30 -18.97 -18.27
C LEU A 3 16.83 -18.01 -17.15
N ALA A 4 15.86 -17.14 -17.44
CA ALA A 4 15.26 -16.27 -16.43
C ALA A 4 14.25 -17.06 -15.59
N ASN A 5 13.41 -17.88 -16.22
CA ASN A 5 12.44 -18.74 -15.53
C ASN A 5 13.08 -19.76 -14.58
N SER A 6 14.19 -20.40 -14.98
CA SER A 6 14.86 -21.38 -14.10
C SER A 6 15.45 -20.74 -12.84
N ARG A 7 15.85 -19.46 -12.89
CA ARG A 7 16.47 -18.75 -11.77
C ARG A 7 15.44 -18.10 -10.84
N THR A 8 14.30 -17.67 -11.38
CA THR A 8 13.16 -17.21 -10.57
C THR A 8 12.55 -18.36 -9.76
N LEU A 9 12.42 -19.55 -10.35
CA LEU A 9 11.94 -20.75 -9.65
C LEU A 9 12.84 -21.17 -8.49
N ASP A 10 14.16 -21.01 -8.63
CA ASP A 10 15.13 -21.35 -7.58
C ASP A 10 15.02 -20.37 -6.39
N PHE A 11 14.82 -19.07 -6.67
CA PHE A 11 14.54 -18.07 -5.63
C PHE A 11 13.21 -18.34 -4.93
N GLU A 12 12.13 -18.62 -5.67
CA GLU A 12 10.83 -18.97 -5.07
C GLU A 12 10.93 -20.23 -4.21
N HIS A 13 11.65 -21.25 -4.66
CA HIS A 13 11.85 -22.48 -3.90
C HIS A 13 12.69 -22.23 -2.62
N GLN A 14 13.77 -21.46 -2.70
CA GLN A 14 14.59 -21.08 -1.55
C GLN A 14 13.81 -20.20 -0.57
N PHE A 15 12.99 -19.26 -1.07
CA PHE A 15 12.11 -18.40 -0.29
C PHE A 15 11.02 -19.21 0.43
N LEU A 16 10.35 -20.12 -0.27
CA LEU A 16 9.33 -21.03 0.30
C LEU A 16 9.95 -21.99 1.33
N THR A 17 11.17 -22.47 1.08
CA THR A 17 11.90 -23.34 2.02
C THR A 17 12.38 -22.58 3.25
N ALA A 18 12.80 -21.33 3.11
CA ALA A 18 13.22 -20.48 4.22
C ALA A 18 12.04 -20.05 5.09
N THR A 19 10.91 -19.70 4.49
CA THR A 19 9.67 -19.37 5.22
C THR A 19 9.11 -20.57 5.98
N THR A 20 9.21 -21.79 5.44
CA THR A 20 8.82 -23.03 6.15
C THR A 20 9.80 -23.41 7.26
N LYS A 21 11.12 -23.28 7.05
CA LYS A 21 12.12 -23.49 8.13
C LYS A 21 11.98 -22.47 9.26
N SER A 22 11.71 -21.21 8.95
CA SER A 22 11.48 -20.16 9.95
C SER A 22 10.21 -20.41 10.78
N LYS A 23 9.19 -21.05 10.21
CA LYS A 23 8.00 -21.49 10.96
C LYS A 23 8.33 -22.67 11.90
N ASN A 24 9.13 -23.63 11.44
CA ASN A 24 9.46 -24.82 12.23
C ASN A 24 10.52 -24.56 13.32
N SER A 25 11.39 -23.55 13.18
CA SER A 25 12.36 -23.19 14.22
C SER A 25 11.73 -22.46 15.42
N GLY A 26 10.48 -22.01 15.31
CA GLY A 26 9.72 -21.41 16.42
C GLY A 26 9.03 -22.43 17.33
N SER A 27 9.05 -23.72 17.00
CA SER A 27 8.25 -24.75 17.69
C SER A 27 9.05 -25.89 18.34
N SER A 28 10.36 -25.74 18.58
CA SER A 28 11.13 -26.80 19.26
C SER A 28 12.05 -26.26 20.36
N THR A 29 11.56 -26.31 21.59
CA THR A 29 12.39 -26.47 22.79
C THR A 29 12.48 -27.97 23.13
N GLY A 30 13.70 -28.51 23.14
CA GLY A 30 14.04 -29.70 23.93
C GLY A 30 14.75 -30.85 23.21
N ILE A 31 15.97 -31.13 23.72
CA ILE A 31 16.74 -32.39 23.66
C ILE A 31 17.47 -32.63 22.31
N GLY A 32 18.77 -32.90 22.22
CA GLY A 32 19.85 -33.18 23.16
C GLY A 32 21.06 -33.59 22.30
N ALA A 33 22.26 -33.27 22.76
CA ALA A 33 23.51 -33.45 22.02
C ALA A 33 23.81 -34.92 21.72
N GLU A 34 24.38 -35.20 20.54
CA GLU A 34 25.42 -36.23 20.41
C GLU A 34 26.31 -35.98 19.18
N SER A 35 27.61 -35.93 19.46
CA SER A 35 28.73 -35.91 18.53
C SER A 35 28.93 -37.29 17.88
N THR A 36 29.43 -37.35 16.65
CA THR A 36 30.58 -38.20 16.30
C THR A 36 31.15 -37.88 14.92
N ASN A 37 32.45 -38.11 14.84
CA ASN A 37 33.44 -37.78 13.82
C ASN A 37 33.36 -38.57 12.51
N ASP A 38 34.05 -37.98 11.52
CA ASP A 38 34.93 -38.57 10.50
C ASP A 38 34.45 -39.77 9.66
N ALA A 39 34.45 -39.58 8.34
CA ALA A 39 35.51 -40.18 7.51
C ALA A 39 35.44 -39.69 6.05
N SER A 40 36.58 -39.19 5.59
CA SER A 40 37.01 -39.08 4.20
C SER A 40 36.82 -40.39 3.41
N THR A 41 36.45 -40.31 2.13
CA THR A 41 37.28 -40.82 1.02
C THR A 41 36.71 -40.45 -0.35
N SER A 42 37.64 -40.36 -1.27
CA SER A 42 37.63 -39.87 -2.65
C SER A 42 37.05 -40.84 -3.69
N ASN A 43 36.75 -40.22 -4.84
CA ASN A 43 36.97 -40.68 -6.22
C ASN A 43 35.96 -41.61 -6.93
N ALA A 44 35.30 -40.98 -7.90
CA ALA A 44 35.46 -41.19 -9.34
C ALA A 44 34.67 -42.30 -10.08
N SER A 45 34.11 -41.83 -11.21
CA SER A 45 33.99 -42.46 -12.52
C SER A 45 32.75 -43.32 -12.84
N THR A 46 31.86 -42.68 -13.63
CA THR A 46 31.37 -43.13 -14.96
C THR A 46 31.21 -44.63 -15.23
N GLY A 47 29.98 -45.03 -15.56
CA GLY A 47 29.69 -46.31 -16.22
C GLY A 47 28.24 -46.38 -16.72
N THR A 48 28.10 -46.44 -18.04
CA THR A 48 26.89 -46.39 -18.87
C THR A 48 26.06 -47.69 -18.94
N ALA A 49 24.74 -47.50 -19.11
CA ALA A 49 23.78 -48.16 -20.02
C ALA A 49 23.41 -49.67 -19.92
N GLY A 50 22.09 -49.91 -20.12
CA GLY A 50 21.45 -51.17 -20.57
C GLY A 50 20.31 -51.62 -19.64
N SER A 51 19.03 -51.29 -19.88
CA SER A 51 18.05 -51.83 -20.86
C SER A 51 17.49 -53.23 -20.55
N GLY A 52 16.15 -53.29 -20.47
CA GLY A 52 15.30 -54.49 -20.59
C GLY A 52 14.86 -55.08 -19.24
N ASP A 53 13.66 -55.61 -19.05
CA ASP A 53 12.38 -55.58 -19.75
C ASP A 53 11.35 -56.16 -18.75
N HIS A 54 10.08 -55.92 -19.04
CA HIS A 54 8.85 -56.47 -18.44
C HIS A 54 8.92 -57.77 -17.61
N GLU A 55 8.16 -57.80 -16.50
CA GLU A 55 7.15 -58.84 -16.27
C GLU A 55 6.08 -58.39 -15.25
N SER A 56 4.83 -58.49 -15.67
CA SER A 56 3.60 -58.33 -14.90
C SER A 56 3.24 -59.63 -14.19
N ASN A 57 2.75 -59.58 -12.95
CA ASN A 57 1.80 -60.59 -12.50
C ASN A 57 0.75 -60.01 -11.54
N SER A 58 -0.45 -60.54 -11.72
CA SER A 58 -1.78 -60.20 -11.25
C SER A 58 -2.17 -60.87 -9.93
N GLY A 59 -3.28 -60.36 -9.38
CA GLY A 59 -4.21 -61.10 -8.51
C GLY A 59 -4.10 -60.76 -7.03
N ASP A 60 -5.15 -60.71 -6.22
CA ASP A 60 -6.59 -60.80 -6.43
C ASP A 60 -7.26 -60.32 -5.12
N HIS A 61 -8.53 -59.93 -5.25
CA HIS A 61 -9.61 -59.88 -4.26
C HIS A 61 -9.36 -60.20 -2.78
N GLU A 62 -9.93 -59.41 -1.86
CA GLU A 62 -11.23 -59.73 -1.22
C GLU A 62 -11.67 -58.64 -0.23
N SER A 63 -12.94 -58.28 -0.35
CA SER A 63 -13.74 -57.48 0.58
C SER A 63 -14.37 -58.38 1.64
N ASN A 64 -14.43 -57.96 2.90
CA ASN A 64 -15.52 -58.40 3.78
C ASN A 64 -15.90 -57.36 4.85
N SER A 65 -17.21 -57.32 5.06
CA SER A 65 -18.07 -56.51 5.91
C SER A 65 -18.17 -56.97 7.37
N GLY A 66 -18.75 -56.10 8.22
CA GLY A 66 -19.47 -56.47 9.45
C GLY A 66 -19.21 -55.48 10.60
N ASP A 67 -20.09 -54.54 10.93
CA ASP A 67 -21.37 -54.59 11.68
C ASP A 67 -21.27 -54.56 13.22
N HIS A 68 -22.20 -53.77 13.81
CA HIS A 68 -22.68 -53.73 15.20
C HIS A 68 -21.78 -53.13 16.31
N ALA A 69 -22.27 -52.56 17.41
CA ALA A 69 -23.53 -51.92 17.83
C ALA A 69 -23.27 -51.41 19.28
N ASP A 70 -23.87 -50.27 19.63
CA ASP A 70 -24.51 -49.89 20.91
C ASP A 70 -23.86 -50.18 22.29
N SER A 71 -23.76 -49.15 23.15
CA SER A 71 -24.31 -49.21 24.52
C SER A 71 -24.17 -47.89 25.30
N THR A 72 -25.25 -47.60 26.00
CA THR A 72 -25.59 -46.50 26.90
C THR A 72 -25.12 -46.66 28.35
N GLY A 73 -25.04 -45.54 29.08
CA GLY A 73 -25.12 -45.44 30.56
C GLY A 73 -24.36 -44.20 31.04
N GLY A 74 -24.89 -43.23 31.79
CA GLY A 74 -26.00 -43.17 32.73
C GLY A 74 -25.44 -42.81 34.12
N GLY A 75 -25.83 -41.67 34.72
CA GLY A 75 -25.51 -41.34 36.12
C GLY A 75 -25.56 -39.86 36.51
N ASP A 76 -26.73 -39.44 37.01
CA ASP A 76 -27.04 -38.16 37.68
C ASP A 76 -26.71 -38.19 39.20
N HIS A 77 -26.88 -37.00 39.82
CA HIS A 77 -27.01 -36.64 41.27
C HIS A 77 -25.75 -36.05 41.95
N SER A 78 -25.80 -35.00 42.79
CA SER A 78 -26.85 -34.07 43.26
C SER A 78 -26.19 -33.10 44.29
N THR A 79 -26.63 -31.83 44.33
CA THR A 79 -26.93 -30.94 45.52
C THR A 79 -26.12 -31.04 46.83
N SER A 80 -25.89 -30.05 47.70
CA SER A 80 -26.11 -28.59 47.85
C SER A 80 -25.77 -28.26 49.33
N GLY A 81 -25.39 -27.01 49.65
CA GLY A 81 -25.47 -26.39 50.99
C GLY A 81 -24.15 -26.28 51.77
N ASP A 82 -23.89 -25.29 52.62
CA ASP A 82 -24.58 -24.04 53.00
C ASP A 82 -23.63 -23.24 53.94
N ALA A 83 -24.06 -22.04 54.38
CA ALA A 83 -23.59 -21.26 55.56
C ALA A 83 -22.38 -20.30 55.37
N THR A 84 -22.60 -18.99 55.14
CA THR A 84 -22.87 -17.86 56.10
C THR A 84 -21.64 -17.26 56.79
N GLY A 85 -21.46 -15.95 56.62
CA GLY A 85 -20.63 -15.08 57.45
C GLY A 85 -20.82 -13.60 57.10
N HIS A 86 -21.65 -12.90 57.88
CA HIS A 86 -21.77 -11.43 57.92
C HIS A 86 -20.53 -10.83 58.59
N ASP A 87 -20.02 -9.69 58.08
CA ASP A 87 -19.81 -8.50 58.93
C ASP A 87 -19.80 -7.21 58.10
N SER A 88 -20.28 -6.16 58.73
CA SER A 88 -20.62 -4.83 58.22
C SER A 88 -19.63 -3.77 58.69
N GLY A 89 -19.33 -2.79 57.84
CA GLY A 89 -18.62 -1.56 58.24
C GLY A 89 -18.54 -0.52 57.12
N ALA A 90 -19.45 0.47 57.15
CA ALA A 90 -19.37 1.73 56.41
C ALA A 90 -18.25 2.62 57.02
N SER A 91 -17.59 3.59 56.39
CA SER A 91 -18.05 4.69 55.53
C SER A 91 -16.85 5.57 55.09
N HIS A 92 -17.10 6.44 54.10
CA HIS A 92 -16.36 7.65 53.64
C HIS A 92 -15.43 7.58 52.40
N ASP A 93 -16.06 7.71 51.22
CA ASP A 93 -16.05 8.90 50.32
C ASP A 93 -14.73 9.62 49.98
N SER A 94 -14.32 9.56 48.71
CA SER A 94 -14.39 10.68 47.74
C SER A 94 -13.37 10.55 46.60
N GLY A 95 -13.79 10.86 45.36
CA GLY A 95 -12.89 11.20 44.25
C GLY A 95 -13.13 10.49 42.91
N ALA A 96 -14.29 10.73 42.29
CA ALA A 96 -14.55 10.37 40.90
C ALA A 96 -14.02 11.45 39.93
N SER A 97 -13.51 11.04 38.76
CA SER A 97 -13.84 11.69 37.48
C SER A 97 -13.50 10.76 36.31
N HIS A 98 -14.56 10.21 35.71
CA HIS A 98 -14.61 9.82 34.31
C HIS A 98 -14.82 11.07 33.48
N ASP A 99 -14.17 11.18 32.32
CA ASP A 99 -14.84 11.77 31.16
C ASP A 99 -14.45 11.05 29.86
N SER A 100 -15.45 10.92 29.04
CA SER A 100 -15.63 10.09 27.86
C SER A 100 -15.63 10.95 26.60
N GLY A 101 -15.37 10.31 25.47
CA GLY A 101 -15.21 10.96 24.17
C GLY A 101 -16.42 11.78 23.70
N ALA A 102 -16.12 12.86 22.99
CA ALA A 102 -17.07 13.68 22.27
C ALA A 102 -16.86 13.53 20.75
N SER A 103 -17.82 12.87 20.10
CA SER A 103 -18.15 13.04 18.69
C SER A 103 -19.09 14.23 18.56
N HIS A 104 -18.73 15.24 17.76
CA HIS A 104 -19.62 16.35 17.44
C HIS A 104 -19.95 16.41 15.95
N ASP A 105 -21.20 16.06 15.67
CA ASP A 105 -22.01 16.58 14.57
C ASP A 105 -22.07 18.12 14.64
N SER A 106 -22.05 18.78 13.48
CA SER A 106 -22.31 20.22 13.39
C SER A 106 -23.31 20.53 12.27
N SER A 107 -24.58 20.65 12.68
CA SER A 107 -25.62 21.41 12.00
C SER A 107 -25.43 22.91 12.23
N GLY A 108 -25.69 23.70 11.19
CA GLY A 108 -25.28 25.09 11.09
C GLY A 108 -25.99 26.14 11.94
N SER A 109 -25.47 27.36 11.84
CA SER A 109 -26.16 28.62 12.13
C SER A 109 -25.57 29.70 11.22
N GLY A 110 -26.45 30.43 10.53
CA GLY A 110 -26.07 31.51 9.61
C GLY A 110 -26.04 32.87 10.29
N VAL A 111 -25.18 33.76 9.80
CA VAL A 111 -25.32 35.23 9.91
C VAL A 111 -24.58 35.89 8.74
N GLY A 112 -25.19 36.91 8.13
CA GLY A 112 -24.44 38.07 7.62
C GLY A 112 -24.45 38.28 6.10
N ALA A 113 -25.45 39.01 5.61
CA ALA A 113 -25.44 39.61 4.29
C ALA A 113 -24.31 40.65 4.15
N GLY A 114 -23.45 40.46 3.16
CA GLY A 114 -22.47 41.44 2.69
C GLY A 114 -22.54 41.51 1.16
N SER A 115 -22.98 42.65 0.65
CA SER A 115 -23.11 42.94 -0.78
C SER A 115 -21.74 43.00 -1.46
N GLY A 116 -21.44 41.99 -2.28
CA GLY A 116 -20.30 41.97 -3.20
C GLY A 116 -20.78 41.53 -4.58
N THR A 117 -20.57 42.37 -5.59
CA THR A 117 -20.83 42.04 -7.00
C THR A 117 -19.86 40.95 -7.45
N GLY A 118 -20.30 39.69 -7.37
CA GLY A 118 -19.54 38.53 -7.82
C GLY A 118 -19.71 38.30 -9.32
N THR A 119 -18.60 38.32 -10.05
CA THR A 119 -18.48 37.75 -11.39
C THR A 119 -18.64 36.23 -11.29
N GLY A 120 -19.81 35.71 -11.63
CA GLY A 120 -20.10 34.29 -11.59
C GLY A 120 -19.47 33.56 -12.78
N VAL A 121 -18.60 32.59 -12.50
CA VAL A 121 -18.15 31.58 -13.47
C VAL A 121 -19.03 30.35 -13.26
N GLY A 122 -19.95 30.09 -14.19
CA GLY A 122 -20.85 28.94 -14.12
C GLY A 122 -20.34 27.76 -14.94
N SER A 123 -20.07 26.61 -14.31
CA SER A 123 -19.94 25.32 -15.02
C SER A 123 -21.32 24.64 -15.06
N GLY A 124 -21.98 24.68 -16.23
CA GLY A 124 -23.31 24.09 -16.40
C GLY A 124 -23.25 22.59 -16.69
N ALA A 125 -23.52 21.76 -15.69
CA ALA A 125 -23.93 20.36 -15.90
C ALA A 125 -25.12 20.07 -14.98
N GLY A 126 -26.31 20.46 -15.43
CA GLY A 126 -27.57 20.10 -14.81
C GLY A 126 -28.56 19.75 -15.90
N SER A 127 -28.88 18.46 -16.04
CA SER A 127 -30.00 17.97 -16.84
C SER A 127 -31.31 18.41 -16.17
N GLY A 128 -31.72 19.64 -16.45
CA GLY A 128 -33.03 20.18 -16.07
C GLY A 128 -33.93 20.19 -17.31
N ASP A 129 -35.06 19.51 -17.21
CA ASP A 129 -36.15 19.49 -18.17
C ASP A 129 -36.42 20.89 -18.75
N ALA A 130 -36.16 21.07 -20.04
CA ALA A 130 -36.52 22.28 -20.77
C ALA A 130 -38.00 22.22 -21.18
N SER A 131 -38.90 22.30 -20.19
CA SER A 131 -40.30 22.64 -20.42
C SER A 131 -40.78 23.63 -19.36
N GLY A 132 -40.64 24.91 -19.66
CA GLY A 132 -41.08 25.96 -18.75
C GLY A 132 -40.84 27.35 -19.33
N GLY A 133 -41.78 27.83 -20.14
CA GLY A 133 -41.88 29.25 -20.46
C GLY A 133 -42.13 30.05 -19.19
N GLY A 134 -41.15 30.84 -18.77
CA GLY A 134 -41.24 31.71 -17.62
C GLY A 134 -40.19 32.80 -17.71
N ALA A 135 -40.64 34.00 -18.07
CA ALA A 135 -39.85 35.23 -18.00
C ALA A 135 -39.55 35.56 -16.52
N GLY A 136 -38.51 34.94 -15.97
CA GLY A 136 -37.84 35.37 -14.76
C GLY A 136 -36.50 35.95 -15.17
N GLY A 137 -36.29 37.25 -14.96
CA GLY A 137 -35.03 37.95 -15.25
C GLY A 137 -33.89 37.47 -14.36
N GLY A 138 -33.39 36.26 -14.62
CA GLY A 138 -32.20 35.72 -14.00
C GLY A 138 -30.98 36.53 -14.44
N VAL A 139 -30.10 36.83 -13.51
CA VAL A 139 -28.79 37.44 -13.78
C VAL A 139 -27.98 36.40 -14.57
N GLY A 140 -28.03 36.47 -15.90
CA GLY A 140 -27.20 35.62 -16.76
C GLY A 140 -25.71 35.82 -16.49
N MET A 141 -24.88 34.93 -17.02
CA MET A 141 -23.43 34.95 -16.83
C MET A 141 -22.77 36.04 -17.67
N ASP A 142 -21.56 36.46 -17.27
CA ASP A 142 -20.72 37.37 -18.07
C ASP A 142 -19.69 36.59 -18.91
N VAL A 143 -19.26 35.42 -18.41
CA VAL A 143 -18.32 34.51 -19.08
C VAL A 143 -18.83 33.07 -18.95
N VAL A 144 -18.84 32.35 -20.06
CA VAL A 144 -19.12 30.90 -20.11
C VAL A 144 -17.88 30.19 -20.61
N LEU A 145 -17.40 29.21 -19.85
CA LEU A 145 -16.35 28.28 -20.26
C LEU A 145 -17.00 26.94 -20.61
N ASN A 146 -17.14 26.68 -21.91
CA ASN A 146 -17.86 25.50 -22.42
C ASN A 146 -16.90 24.37 -22.78
N ALA A 147 -17.34 23.13 -22.52
CA ALA A 147 -16.71 21.90 -23.03
C ALA A 147 -17.75 20.87 -23.49
N LEU A 148 -19.01 21.29 -23.62
CA LEU A 148 -20.12 20.46 -24.13
C LEU A 148 -20.28 20.67 -25.64
N ALA A 149 -21.05 19.82 -26.30
CA ALA A 149 -21.25 19.87 -27.76
C ALA A 149 -22.75 19.78 -28.13
N GLY A 150 -23.07 20.16 -29.37
CA GLY A 150 -24.42 20.09 -29.92
C GLY A 150 -25.40 21.01 -29.20
N GLU A 151 -26.59 20.50 -28.87
CA GLU A 151 -27.67 21.26 -28.23
C GLU A 151 -27.27 21.85 -26.86
N PHE A 152 -26.28 21.23 -26.19
CA PHE A 152 -25.76 21.74 -24.92
C PHE A 152 -24.95 23.03 -25.11
N THR A 153 -24.27 23.20 -26.24
CA THR A 153 -23.59 24.47 -26.58
C THR A 153 -24.62 25.57 -26.78
N ASP A 154 -25.72 25.25 -27.47
CA ASP A 154 -26.82 26.20 -27.68
C ASP A 154 -27.51 26.58 -26.37
N ALA A 155 -27.63 25.63 -25.43
CA ALA A 155 -28.10 25.90 -24.08
C ALA A 155 -27.15 26.81 -23.29
N SER A 156 -25.85 26.56 -23.39
CA SER A 156 -24.80 27.38 -22.76
C SER A 156 -24.80 28.82 -23.29
N LEU A 157 -25.03 29.05 -24.58
CA LEU A 157 -25.11 30.40 -25.16
C LEU A 157 -26.28 31.23 -24.61
N ARG A 158 -27.41 30.59 -24.29
CA ARG A 158 -28.56 31.25 -23.66
C ARG A 158 -28.27 31.76 -22.25
N LEU A 159 -27.17 31.34 -21.62
CA LEU A 159 -26.71 31.86 -20.34
C LEU A 159 -26.08 33.26 -20.45
N LEU A 160 -25.88 33.80 -21.66
CA LEU A 160 -25.35 35.14 -21.94
C LEU A 160 -26.42 36.10 -22.52
N PRO A 161 -27.58 36.31 -21.84
CA PRO A 161 -28.69 37.10 -22.39
C PRO A 161 -28.38 38.60 -22.55
N ARG A 162 -27.26 39.07 -21.98
CA ARG A 162 -26.81 40.47 -22.00
C ARG A 162 -25.54 40.66 -22.84
N GLY A 163 -25.17 39.66 -23.64
CA GLY A 163 -23.82 39.55 -24.21
C GLY A 163 -22.82 39.01 -23.19
N GLY A 164 -21.54 38.95 -23.57
CA GLY A 164 -20.47 38.41 -22.72
C GLY A 164 -19.40 37.69 -23.52
N ARG A 165 -18.61 36.86 -22.83
CA ARG A 165 -17.56 36.02 -23.46
C ARG A 165 -17.94 34.55 -23.40
N PHE A 166 -17.92 33.89 -24.55
CA PHE A 166 -18.10 32.46 -24.66
C PHE A 166 -16.78 31.82 -25.09
N ILE A 167 -16.16 31.08 -24.18
CA ILE A 167 -14.88 30.41 -24.39
C ILE A 167 -15.17 28.94 -24.63
N GLU A 168 -14.96 28.46 -25.85
CA GLU A 168 -15.14 27.07 -26.23
C GLU A 168 -13.83 26.29 -26.05
N MET A 169 -13.82 25.30 -25.17
CA MET A 169 -12.71 24.36 -24.99
C MET A 169 -12.89 23.07 -25.81
N GLY A 170 -14.12 22.77 -26.25
CA GLY A 170 -14.45 21.61 -27.06
C GLY A 170 -13.85 21.73 -28.47
N LYS A 171 -13.20 20.65 -28.93
CA LYS A 171 -12.57 20.60 -30.26
C LYS A 171 -13.43 19.95 -31.35
N THR A 172 -14.54 19.33 -30.96
CA THR A 172 -15.38 18.52 -31.86
C THR A 172 -16.47 19.32 -32.56
N ASP A 173 -16.86 20.46 -32.02
CA ASP A 173 -18.01 21.24 -32.48
C ASP A 173 -17.76 22.77 -32.41
N PRO A 174 -16.66 23.28 -32.99
CA PRO A 174 -16.42 24.72 -33.01
C PRO A 174 -17.50 25.44 -33.84
N ARG A 175 -17.94 26.60 -33.37
CA ARG A 175 -18.92 27.46 -34.04
C ARG A 175 -18.21 28.61 -34.78
N ASP A 176 -18.89 29.13 -35.79
CA ASP A 176 -18.45 30.32 -36.51
C ASP A 176 -18.74 31.57 -35.65
N PRO A 177 -17.71 32.35 -35.24
CA PRO A 177 -17.89 33.54 -34.41
C PRO A 177 -18.88 34.55 -34.99
N ASP A 178 -18.90 34.73 -36.31
CA ASP A 178 -19.76 35.73 -36.97
C ASP A 178 -21.24 35.31 -36.90
N GLN A 179 -21.50 34.00 -37.03
CA GLN A 179 -22.85 33.45 -36.87
C GLN A 179 -23.34 33.55 -35.43
N ILE A 180 -22.44 33.34 -34.45
CA ILE A 180 -22.77 33.53 -33.04
C ILE A 180 -23.09 34.99 -32.76
N ALA A 181 -22.27 35.94 -33.23
CA ALA A 181 -22.52 37.36 -33.06
C ALA A 181 -23.85 37.81 -33.69
N ALA A 182 -24.24 37.23 -34.82
CA ALA A 182 -25.51 37.51 -35.49
C ALA A 182 -26.73 36.98 -34.74
N THR A 183 -26.61 35.80 -34.12
CA THR A 183 -27.72 35.12 -33.43
C THR A 183 -27.82 35.48 -31.94
N HIS A 184 -26.70 35.87 -31.33
CA HIS A 184 -26.56 36.22 -29.92
C HIS A 184 -25.85 37.59 -29.81
N PRO A 185 -26.60 38.70 -29.98
CA PRO A 185 -26.01 40.04 -29.98
C PRO A 185 -25.21 40.33 -28.71
N GLY A 186 -23.98 40.83 -28.88
CA GLY A 186 -23.07 41.17 -27.79
C GLY A 186 -22.26 40.01 -27.20
N VAL A 187 -22.40 38.79 -27.74
CA VAL A 187 -21.57 37.64 -27.35
C VAL A 187 -20.29 37.61 -28.20
N HIS A 188 -19.15 37.57 -27.53
CA HIS A 188 -17.84 37.30 -28.13
C HIS A 188 -17.51 35.81 -27.98
N TYR A 189 -17.52 35.09 -29.09
CA TYR A 189 -17.17 33.67 -29.13
C TYR A 189 -15.69 33.49 -29.46
N GLU A 190 -15.00 32.68 -28.67
CA GLU A 190 -13.60 32.30 -28.89
C GLU A 190 -13.43 30.79 -28.69
N ALA A 191 -13.03 30.09 -29.76
CA ALA A 191 -12.57 28.71 -29.67
C ALA A 191 -11.11 28.72 -29.17
N PHE A 192 -10.91 28.31 -27.93
CA PHE A 192 -9.64 28.40 -27.24
C PHE A 192 -8.89 27.06 -27.26
N ASP A 193 -7.68 27.06 -27.81
CA ASP A 193 -6.77 25.91 -27.73
C ASP A 193 -5.46 26.31 -27.04
N LEU A 194 -5.23 25.72 -25.86
CA LEU A 194 -4.00 25.94 -25.09
C LEU A 194 -2.74 25.59 -25.90
N ASN A 195 -2.82 24.61 -26.81
CA ASN A 195 -1.70 24.18 -27.64
C ASN A 195 -1.32 25.19 -28.72
N ALA A 196 -2.19 26.16 -29.02
CA ALA A 196 -1.93 27.20 -30.02
C ALA A 196 -1.27 28.45 -29.42
N LEU A 197 -1.10 28.51 -28.09
CA LEU A 197 -0.50 29.67 -27.43
C LEU A 197 1.03 29.72 -27.59
N PRO A 198 1.62 30.93 -27.67
CA PRO A 198 3.06 31.11 -27.58
C PRO A 198 3.62 30.61 -26.25
N VAL A 199 4.84 30.06 -26.28
CA VAL A 199 5.52 29.50 -25.09
C VAL A 199 5.69 30.56 -24.00
N GLU A 200 5.96 31.81 -24.36
CA GLU A 200 6.12 32.92 -23.42
C GLU A 200 4.82 33.19 -22.66
N GLN A 201 3.67 32.99 -23.30
CA GLN A 201 2.38 33.13 -22.65
C GLN A 201 2.11 31.97 -21.69
N ILE A 202 2.43 30.74 -22.10
CA ILE A 202 2.33 29.55 -21.23
C ILE A 202 3.22 29.73 -19.99
N GLN A 203 4.45 30.23 -20.16
CA GLN A 203 5.36 30.51 -19.04
C GLN A 203 4.74 31.53 -18.07
N ARG A 204 4.19 32.65 -18.56
CA ARG A 204 3.52 33.64 -17.70
C ARG A 204 2.35 33.02 -16.92
N MET A 205 1.55 32.18 -17.59
CA MET A 205 0.46 31.47 -16.94
C MET A 205 0.96 30.53 -15.84
N LEU A 206 2.01 29.74 -16.11
CA LEU A 206 2.61 28.84 -15.12
C LEU A 206 3.18 29.61 -13.92
N THR A 207 3.90 30.71 -14.14
CA THR A 207 4.41 31.56 -13.04
C THR A 207 3.28 32.11 -12.17
N HIS A 208 2.18 32.54 -12.79
CA HIS A 208 1.01 33.02 -12.04
C HIS A 208 0.34 31.88 -11.24
N LEU A 209 0.14 30.71 -11.86
CA LEU A 209 -0.41 29.53 -11.18
C LEU A 209 0.46 29.11 -9.99
N THR A 210 1.78 29.09 -10.12
CA THR A 210 2.69 28.77 -9.02
C THR A 210 2.50 29.71 -7.83
N ALA A 211 2.32 31.01 -8.07
CA ALA A 211 2.05 31.97 -7.00
C ALA A 211 0.70 31.70 -6.30
N LEU A 212 -0.35 31.41 -7.08
CA LEU A 212 -1.68 31.09 -6.52
C LEU A 212 -1.66 29.81 -5.67
N PHE A 213 -0.93 28.77 -6.11
CA PHE A 213 -0.74 27.55 -5.30
C PHE A 213 0.07 27.84 -4.02
N ALA A 214 1.15 28.63 -4.13
CA ALA A 214 1.97 28.99 -2.97
C ALA A 214 1.18 29.79 -1.92
N ASN A 215 0.24 30.63 -2.36
CA ASN A 215 -0.66 31.40 -1.49
C ASN A 215 -1.85 30.59 -0.96
N GLY A 216 -2.04 29.35 -1.42
CA GLY A 216 -3.20 28.51 -1.05
C GLY A 216 -4.52 28.94 -1.70
N GLU A 217 -4.48 29.82 -2.71
CA GLU A 217 -5.66 30.25 -3.49
C GLU A 217 -6.14 29.15 -4.46
N LEU A 218 -5.23 28.27 -4.87
CA LEU A 218 -5.53 27.06 -5.62
C LEU A 218 -5.14 25.81 -4.84
N THR A 219 -5.99 24.80 -4.92
CA THR A 219 -5.71 23.45 -4.43
C THR A 219 -5.74 22.46 -5.60
N LEU A 220 -4.98 21.36 -5.47
CA LEU A 220 -4.99 20.32 -6.48
C LEU A 220 -6.37 19.64 -6.49
N PRO A 221 -6.91 19.28 -7.67
CA PRO A 221 -8.09 18.43 -7.73
C PRO A 221 -7.75 17.05 -7.16
N PRO A 222 -8.75 16.22 -6.79
CA PRO A 222 -8.51 14.84 -6.39
C PRO A 222 -7.64 14.11 -7.44
N ILE A 223 -6.52 13.54 -7.02
CA ILE A 223 -5.60 12.81 -7.90
C ILE A 223 -5.78 11.32 -7.66
N THR A 224 -6.06 10.57 -8.72
CA THR A 224 -6.04 9.11 -8.70
C THR A 224 -4.81 8.61 -9.43
N VAL A 225 -3.82 8.16 -8.67
CA VAL A 225 -2.56 7.63 -9.20
C VAL A 225 -2.70 6.14 -9.50
N ARG A 226 -2.21 5.70 -10.67
CA ARG A 226 -2.21 4.28 -11.08
C ARG A 226 -0.92 3.92 -11.80
N PRO A 227 -0.33 2.73 -11.58
CA PRO A 227 0.78 2.25 -12.39
C PRO A 227 0.40 2.19 -13.87
N ILE A 228 1.36 2.43 -14.77
CA ILE A 228 1.17 2.41 -16.23
C ILE A 228 0.56 1.09 -16.74
N ALA A 229 0.79 -0.03 -16.04
CA ALA A 229 0.17 -1.32 -16.33
C ALA A 229 -1.38 -1.28 -16.31
N HIS A 230 -1.96 -0.33 -15.56
CA HIS A 230 -3.41 -0.11 -15.47
C HIS A 230 -3.95 0.90 -16.49
N ALA A 231 -3.13 1.41 -17.41
CA ALA A 231 -3.50 2.45 -18.37
C ALA A 231 -4.80 2.12 -19.11
N ARG A 232 -4.97 0.86 -19.57
CA ARG A 232 -6.20 0.42 -20.26
C ARG A 232 -7.47 0.65 -19.43
N GLN A 233 -7.43 0.35 -18.13
CA GLN A 233 -8.58 0.55 -17.25
C GLN A 233 -8.80 2.03 -16.95
N VAL A 234 -7.72 2.81 -16.79
CA VAL A 234 -7.80 4.26 -16.59
C VAL A 234 -8.44 4.95 -17.80
N PHE A 235 -7.99 4.64 -19.02
CA PHE A 235 -8.58 5.19 -20.24
C PHE A 235 -10.05 4.77 -20.42
N ARG A 236 -10.42 3.55 -20.03
CA ARG A 236 -11.83 3.11 -20.03
C ARG A 236 -12.68 3.93 -19.06
N ASN A 237 -12.20 4.17 -17.83
CA ASN A 237 -12.92 4.99 -16.85
C ASN A 237 -13.06 6.44 -17.31
N LEU A 238 -12.00 6.99 -17.93
CA LEU A 238 -11.99 8.32 -18.54
C LEU A 238 -13.07 8.44 -19.62
N GLN A 239 -13.13 7.49 -20.56
CA GLN A 239 -14.14 7.44 -21.62
C GLN A 239 -15.58 7.32 -21.10
N GLN A 240 -15.76 6.61 -19.98
CA GLN A 240 -17.08 6.42 -19.37
C GLN A 240 -17.49 7.58 -18.43
N GLY A 241 -16.66 8.61 -18.27
CA GLY A 241 -16.93 9.70 -17.32
C GLY A 241 -16.95 9.26 -15.84
N ARG A 242 -16.33 8.11 -15.51
CA ARG A 242 -16.36 7.52 -14.16
C ARG A 242 -15.20 7.98 -13.27
N HIS A 243 -14.81 9.24 -13.40
CA HIS A 243 -13.69 9.80 -12.65
C HIS A 243 -14.01 11.22 -12.19
N ILE A 244 -13.44 11.59 -11.04
CA ILE A 244 -13.46 12.95 -10.50
C ILE A 244 -12.00 13.38 -10.40
N GLY A 245 -11.70 14.61 -10.80
CA GLY A 245 -10.35 15.17 -10.74
C GLY A 245 -9.43 14.57 -11.81
N LYS A 246 -8.20 14.22 -11.43
CA LYS A 246 -7.12 13.90 -12.37
C LYS A 246 -6.63 12.46 -12.21
N HIS A 247 -6.57 11.74 -13.32
CA HIS A 247 -5.80 10.49 -13.41
C HIS A 247 -4.32 10.77 -13.70
N VAL A 248 -3.44 10.14 -12.93
CA VAL A 248 -1.99 10.17 -13.12
C VAL A 248 -1.49 8.75 -13.31
N LEU A 249 -0.71 8.51 -14.36
CA LEU A 249 -0.06 7.23 -14.62
C LEU A 249 1.39 7.29 -14.18
N THR A 250 1.78 6.42 -13.25
CA THR A 250 3.17 6.31 -12.80
C THR A 250 3.92 5.29 -13.64
N LEU A 251 5.15 5.62 -13.98
CA LEU A 251 6.08 4.70 -14.62
C LEU A 251 6.88 3.96 -13.54
N PRO A 252 7.28 2.70 -13.77
CA PRO A 252 8.20 2.01 -12.88
C PRO A 252 9.50 2.82 -12.79
N VAL A 253 9.92 3.15 -11.58
CA VAL A 253 11.23 3.77 -11.34
C VAL A 253 12.29 2.68 -11.51
N PRO A 254 13.28 2.86 -12.39
CA PRO A 254 14.35 1.87 -12.54
C PRO A 254 15.11 1.67 -11.23
N TRP A 255 15.50 0.44 -10.94
CA TRP A 255 16.32 0.13 -9.79
C TRP A 255 17.70 0.79 -9.90
N ASN A 256 18.04 1.69 -8.98
CA ASN A 256 19.35 2.33 -8.93
C ASN A 256 20.36 1.41 -8.23
N ARG A 257 21.39 0.97 -8.97
CA ARG A 257 22.43 0.07 -8.45
C ARG A 257 23.37 0.74 -7.45
N ASP A 258 23.55 2.06 -7.60
CA ASP A 258 24.44 2.88 -6.79
C ASP A 258 23.70 3.52 -5.60
N GLY A 259 22.39 3.32 -5.49
CA GLY A 259 21.58 3.69 -4.34
C GLY A 259 21.67 2.66 -3.21
N THR A 260 21.36 3.12 -2.00
CA THR A 260 21.34 2.28 -0.80
C THR A 260 19.99 1.58 -0.64
N VAL A 261 20.03 0.29 -0.33
CA VAL A 261 18.87 -0.52 0.04
C VAL A 261 18.88 -0.75 1.55
N LEU A 262 17.85 -0.25 2.23
CA LEU A 262 17.60 -0.54 3.64
C LEU A 262 16.82 -1.85 3.76
N ILE A 263 17.36 -2.83 4.49
CA ILE A 263 16.67 -4.09 4.81
C ILE A 263 16.49 -4.20 6.32
N THR A 264 15.25 -4.16 6.80
CA THR A 264 14.95 -4.30 8.25
C THR A 264 14.68 -5.74 8.62
N GLY A 265 15.08 -6.17 9.81
CA GLY A 265 15.29 -7.60 10.08
C GLY A 265 16.52 -8.10 9.31
N GLY A 266 17.48 -7.20 9.05
CA GLY A 266 18.56 -7.33 8.08
C GLY A 266 19.52 -8.50 8.32
N THR A 267 19.53 -9.05 9.52
CA THR A 267 20.32 -10.23 9.90
C THR A 267 19.49 -11.52 9.90
N GLY A 268 18.21 -11.49 9.50
CA GLY A 268 17.36 -12.67 9.39
C GLY A 268 17.57 -13.43 8.08
N THR A 269 17.11 -14.68 8.02
CA THR A 269 17.24 -15.55 6.83
C THR A 269 16.65 -14.92 5.57
N LEU A 270 15.46 -14.33 5.67
CA LEU A 270 14.80 -13.69 4.53
C LEU A 270 15.55 -12.46 4.03
N ALA A 271 16.09 -11.66 4.95
CA ALA A 271 16.94 -10.51 4.60
C ALA A 271 18.22 -10.97 3.90
N ALA A 272 18.89 -12.00 4.42
CA ALA A 272 20.12 -12.54 3.83
C ALA A 272 19.90 -13.03 2.39
N LEU A 273 18.86 -13.84 2.17
CA LEU A 273 18.50 -14.33 0.83
C LEU A 273 18.16 -13.18 -0.12
N THR A 274 17.43 -12.18 0.37
CA THR A 274 17.05 -11.01 -0.43
C THR A 274 18.28 -10.18 -0.79
N ALA A 275 19.17 -9.90 0.16
CA ALA A 275 20.41 -9.16 -0.08
C ALA A 275 21.33 -9.90 -1.07
N HIS A 276 21.47 -11.21 -0.92
CA HIS A 276 22.23 -12.05 -1.85
C HIS A 276 21.64 -12.00 -3.26
N HIS A 277 20.32 -12.16 -3.39
CA HIS A 277 19.63 -12.07 -4.68
C HIS A 277 19.81 -10.70 -5.35
N LEU A 278 19.65 -9.61 -4.58
CA LEU A 278 19.83 -8.25 -5.09
C LEU A 278 21.28 -7.99 -5.52
N THR A 279 22.26 -8.53 -4.80
CA THR A 279 23.68 -8.38 -5.15
C THR A 279 24.02 -9.12 -6.45
N THR A 280 23.53 -10.35 -6.59
CA THR A 280 23.89 -11.25 -7.70
C THR A 280 23.09 -10.99 -8.98
N HIS A 281 21.80 -10.71 -8.87
CA HIS A 281 20.90 -10.56 -10.02
C HIS A 281 20.58 -9.11 -10.38
N HIS A 282 20.48 -8.22 -9.38
CA HIS A 282 20.18 -6.80 -9.60
C HIS A 282 21.42 -5.91 -9.55
N HIS A 283 22.56 -6.47 -9.16
CA HIS A 283 23.84 -5.78 -9.03
C HIS A 283 23.77 -4.58 -8.07
N THR A 284 22.92 -4.65 -7.05
CA THR A 284 22.91 -3.68 -5.95
C THR A 284 24.27 -3.67 -5.28
N ARG A 285 24.76 -2.47 -4.93
CA ARG A 285 26.08 -2.29 -4.33
C ARG A 285 26.03 -1.79 -2.90
N HIS A 286 24.97 -1.15 -2.44
CA HIS A 286 24.95 -0.54 -1.11
C HIS A 286 23.78 -1.08 -0.28
N PHE A 287 24.09 -1.68 0.87
CA PHE A 287 23.11 -2.21 1.79
C PHE A 287 23.26 -1.61 3.18
N LEU A 288 22.13 -1.22 3.76
CA LEU A 288 21.99 -0.95 5.18
C LEU A 288 21.11 -2.05 5.79
N LEU A 289 21.73 -2.97 6.53
CA LEU A 289 21.05 -4.09 7.18
C LEU A 289 20.76 -3.72 8.63
N ALA A 290 19.49 -3.47 8.94
CA ALA A 290 19.06 -3.01 10.25
C ALA A 290 18.35 -4.12 11.03
N SER A 291 18.79 -4.38 12.26
CA SER A 291 18.10 -5.28 13.19
C SER A 291 18.37 -4.84 14.63
N ARG A 292 17.60 -5.32 15.61
CA ARG A 292 17.79 -4.93 17.02
C ARG A 292 19.19 -5.29 17.55
N GLN A 293 19.70 -6.46 17.18
CA GLN A 293 21.05 -6.91 17.58
C GLN A 293 22.16 -6.26 16.74
N GLY A 294 21.85 -5.83 15.51
CA GLY A 294 22.81 -5.20 14.61
C GLY A 294 24.07 -6.06 14.42
N PRO A 295 25.28 -5.48 14.50
CA PRO A 295 26.54 -6.21 14.35
C PRO A 295 26.73 -7.37 15.33
N THR A 296 26.02 -7.38 16.47
CA THR A 296 26.14 -8.45 17.48
C THR A 296 25.28 -9.68 17.17
N ALA A 297 24.49 -9.67 16.09
CA ALA A 297 23.70 -10.82 15.70
C ALA A 297 24.62 -11.98 15.28
N PRO A 298 24.31 -13.25 15.62
CA PRO A 298 25.21 -14.39 15.40
C PRO A 298 25.71 -14.59 13.96
N ASN A 299 24.94 -14.15 12.96
CA ASN A 299 25.25 -14.28 11.53
C ASN A 299 25.59 -12.96 10.84
N ALA A 300 25.71 -11.84 11.57
CA ALA A 300 25.97 -10.52 10.98
C ALA A 300 27.30 -10.45 10.25
N ASP A 301 28.39 -10.92 10.88
CA ASP A 301 29.73 -10.87 10.29
C ASP A 301 29.84 -11.77 9.05
N ALA A 302 29.34 -13.00 9.14
CA ALA A 302 29.33 -13.94 8.02
C ALA A 302 28.54 -13.41 6.82
N LEU A 303 27.34 -12.85 7.06
CA LEU A 303 26.51 -12.24 6.01
C LEU A 303 27.21 -11.03 5.37
N ARG A 304 27.83 -10.17 6.19
CA ARG A 304 28.58 -9.01 5.69
C ARG A 304 29.74 -9.45 4.80
N GLU A 305 30.52 -10.44 5.23
CA GLU A 305 31.66 -10.97 4.49
C GLU A 305 31.23 -11.60 3.15
N GLU A 306 30.17 -12.41 3.17
CA GLU A 306 29.61 -13.04 1.96
C GLU A 306 29.18 -11.98 0.92
N LEU A 307 28.38 -11.01 1.33
CA LEU A 307 27.91 -9.95 0.44
C LEU A 307 29.05 -9.05 -0.03
N THR A 308 30.05 -8.80 0.82
CA THR A 308 31.24 -8.02 0.44
C THR A 308 32.10 -8.76 -0.58
N ALA A 309 32.25 -10.08 -0.45
CA ALA A 309 32.93 -10.92 -1.43
C ALA A 309 32.22 -10.91 -2.80
N LEU A 310 30.90 -10.69 -2.81
CA LEU A 310 30.09 -10.50 -4.03
C LEU A 310 30.14 -9.06 -4.57
N GLY A 311 30.91 -8.17 -3.94
CA GLY A 311 31.14 -6.79 -4.38
C GLY A 311 30.14 -5.76 -3.83
N ALA A 312 29.44 -6.08 -2.74
CA ALA A 312 28.58 -5.13 -2.04
C ALA A 312 29.31 -4.39 -0.89
N HIS A 313 28.89 -3.16 -0.64
CA HIS A 313 29.19 -2.39 0.55
C HIS A 313 28.04 -2.56 1.55
N VAL A 314 28.34 -3.19 2.70
CA VAL A 314 27.32 -3.57 3.67
C VAL A 314 27.59 -2.90 5.02
N THR A 315 26.64 -2.10 5.45
CA THR A 315 26.58 -1.56 6.82
C THR A 315 25.55 -2.36 7.60
N VAL A 316 25.96 -2.95 8.72
CA VAL A 316 25.04 -3.59 9.67
C VAL A 316 24.83 -2.63 10.84
N ALA A 317 23.58 -2.29 11.14
CA ALA A 317 23.23 -1.32 12.17
C ALA A 317 22.28 -1.93 13.21
N ALA A 318 22.55 -1.64 14.47
CA ALA A 318 21.61 -1.89 15.55
C ALA A 318 20.51 -0.84 15.52
N CYS A 319 19.26 -1.23 15.30
CA CYS A 319 18.11 -0.34 15.27
C CYS A 319 16.85 -1.08 15.67
N ASP A 320 16.10 -0.53 16.62
CA ASP A 320 14.71 -0.89 16.83
C ASP A 320 13.84 -0.01 15.94
N ILE A 321 13.20 -0.60 14.94
CA ILE A 321 12.39 0.14 13.97
C ILE A 321 11.06 0.63 14.57
N THR A 322 10.69 0.13 15.74
CA THR A 322 9.47 0.56 16.45
C THR A 322 9.66 1.91 17.15
N ASP A 323 10.91 2.36 17.32
CA ASP A 323 11.26 3.69 17.78
C ASP A 323 11.42 4.65 16.56
N PRO A 324 10.55 5.66 16.40
CA PRO A 324 10.64 6.60 15.28
C PRO A 324 11.94 7.41 15.29
N HIS A 325 12.50 7.73 16.46
CA HIS A 325 13.76 8.48 16.54
C HIS A 325 14.94 7.63 16.06
N ALA A 326 15.00 6.37 16.49
CA ALA A 326 16.03 5.44 16.01
C ALA A 326 15.96 5.24 14.49
N VAL A 327 14.76 5.17 13.89
CA VAL A 327 14.59 5.07 12.44
C VAL A 327 15.08 6.32 11.73
N ALA A 328 14.75 7.51 12.24
CA ALA A 328 15.22 8.78 11.69
C ALA A 328 16.75 8.87 11.70
N ASP A 329 17.36 8.54 12.85
CA ASP A 329 18.82 8.55 13.02
C ASP A 329 19.49 7.54 12.09
N LEU A 330 18.93 6.34 11.97
CA LEU A 330 19.42 5.31 11.04
C LEU A 330 19.42 5.80 9.60
N ILE A 331 18.32 6.38 9.12
CA ILE A 331 18.21 6.89 7.75
C ILE A 331 19.17 8.06 7.52
N ALA A 332 19.38 8.92 8.52
CA ALA A 332 20.32 10.04 8.45
C ALA A 332 21.79 9.60 8.29
N THR A 333 22.13 8.34 8.60
CA THR A 333 23.47 7.79 8.36
C THR A 333 23.77 7.49 6.87
N ILE A 334 22.74 7.47 6.01
CA ILE A 334 22.88 7.10 4.60
C ILE A 334 23.60 8.23 3.85
N PRO A 335 24.73 7.96 3.15
CA PRO A 335 25.46 8.99 2.43
C PRO A 335 24.65 9.57 1.28
N THR A 336 24.74 10.89 1.08
CA THR A 336 24.09 11.59 -0.05
C THR A 336 24.64 11.14 -1.42
N ALA A 337 25.87 10.63 -1.48
CA ALA A 337 26.46 10.06 -2.69
C ALA A 337 25.80 8.73 -3.11
N HIS A 338 25.20 8.01 -2.16
CA HIS A 338 24.52 6.73 -2.35
C HIS A 338 23.14 6.78 -1.67
N PRO A 339 22.21 7.60 -2.18
CA PRO A 339 20.97 7.92 -1.50
C PRO A 339 20.12 6.66 -1.28
N LEU A 340 19.22 6.70 -0.29
CA LEU A 340 18.25 5.63 -0.07
C LEU A 340 17.30 5.53 -1.28
N THR A 341 17.30 4.38 -1.95
CA THR A 341 16.46 4.14 -3.14
C THR A 341 15.53 2.95 -2.99
N ALA A 342 15.69 2.12 -1.96
CA ALA A 342 14.72 1.07 -1.66
C ALA A 342 14.68 0.73 -0.18
N VAL A 343 13.50 0.35 0.28
CA VAL A 343 13.26 -0.22 1.61
C VAL A 343 12.68 -1.61 1.43
N ILE A 344 13.20 -2.60 2.16
CA ILE A 344 12.66 -3.95 2.22
C ILE A 344 12.47 -4.32 3.68
N HIS A 345 11.23 -4.51 4.07
CA HIS A 345 10.88 -4.85 5.43
C HIS A 345 10.65 -6.35 5.57
N THR A 346 11.59 -7.04 6.20
CA THR A 346 11.50 -8.47 6.52
C THR A 346 11.43 -8.74 8.03
N ALA A 347 11.34 -7.70 8.86
CA ALA A 347 11.29 -7.88 10.31
C ALA A 347 9.93 -8.44 10.73
N GLY A 348 9.95 -9.42 11.62
CA GLY A 348 8.73 -10.02 12.14
C GLY A 348 9.09 -11.05 13.20
N ILE A 349 8.17 -11.23 14.15
CA ILE A 349 8.24 -12.27 15.17
C ILE A 349 6.88 -12.96 15.26
N LEU A 350 6.90 -14.19 15.76
CA LEU A 350 5.71 -15.01 15.97
C LEU A 350 5.54 -15.21 17.48
N ASP A 351 4.28 -15.23 17.90
CA ASP A 351 3.88 -15.51 19.29
C ASP A 351 2.44 -16.04 19.24
N ASP A 352 2.33 -17.28 18.80
CA ASP A 352 1.05 -17.89 18.42
C ASP A 352 0.21 -18.19 19.66
N ALA A 353 -1.08 -17.87 19.58
CA ALA A 353 -2.06 -18.16 20.62
C ALA A 353 -3.46 -18.30 20.02
N ALA A 354 -4.26 -19.22 20.57
CA ALA A 354 -5.68 -19.27 20.24
C ALA A 354 -6.35 -17.94 20.62
N LEU A 355 -7.35 -17.51 19.84
CA LEU A 355 -7.96 -16.18 20.02
C LEU A 355 -8.45 -15.91 21.45
N HIS A 356 -9.01 -16.93 22.12
CA HIS A 356 -9.53 -16.81 23.48
C HIS A 356 -8.44 -16.81 24.57
N THR A 357 -7.20 -17.19 24.23
CA THR A 357 -6.04 -17.17 25.15
C THR A 357 -5.02 -16.10 24.77
N LEU A 358 -5.20 -15.41 23.65
CA LEU A 358 -4.29 -14.39 23.15
C LEU A 358 -4.25 -13.22 24.14
N THR A 359 -3.06 -12.96 24.68
CA THR A 359 -2.86 -11.85 25.63
C THR A 359 -2.50 -10.55 24.91
N PRO A 360 -2.75 -9.38 25.53
CA PRO A 360 -2.29 -8.10 24.99
C PRO A 360 -0.79 -8.07 24.73
N HIS A 361 0.02 -8.69 25.58
CA HIS A 361 1.47 -8.74 25.41
C HIS A 361 1.88 -9.48 24.12
N GLN A 362 1.31 -10.65 23.86
CA GLN A 362 1.58 -11.43 22.63
C GLN A 362 1.05 -10.71 21.38
N LEU A 363 -0.07 -10.00 21.51
CA LEU A 363 -0.60 -9.17 20.43
C LEU A 363 0.36 -8.02 20.10
N HIS A 364 0.74 -7.19 21.08
CA HIS A 364 1.66 -6.07 20.88
C HIS A 364 3.03 -6.53 20.36
N THR A 365 3.55 -7.63 20.89
CA THR A 365 4.82 -8.22 20.48
C THR A 365 4.84 -8.52 18.97
N VAL A 366 3.79 -9.15 18.44
CA VAL A 366 3.70 -9.49 17.01
C VAL A 366 3.38 -8.29 16.13
N LEU A 367 2.53 -7.37 16.61
CA LEU A 367 2.17 -6.17 15.85
C LEU A 367 3.35 -5.20 15.72
N ALA A 368 4.11 -4.96 16.79
CA ALA A 368 5.10 -3.88 16.86
C ALA A 368 6.06 -3.80 15.65
N PRO A 369 6.80 -4.87 15.26
CA PRO A 369 7.72 -4.77 14.13
C PRO A 369 7.00 -4.54 12.79
N LYS A 370 5.78 -5.06 12.61
CA LYS A 370 5.06 -5.01 11.34
C LYS A 370 4.16 -3.80 11.19
N VAL A 371 3.62 -3.28 12.28
CA VAL A 371 2.71 -2.13 12.33
C VAL A 371 3.52 -0.87 12.62
N ASP A 372 3.96 -0.70 13.87
CA ASP A 372 4.71 0.49 14.30
C ASP A 372 5.99 0.65 13.47
N GLY A 373 6.72 -0.46 13.27
CA GLY A 373 7.93 -0.48 12.47
C GLY A 373 7.74 -0.02 11.02
N THR A 374 6.70 -0.50 10.33
CA THR A 374 6.47 -0.08 8.93
C THR A 374 5.82 1.29 8.81
N TRP A 375 5.04 1.71 9.82
CA TRP A 375 4.52 3.06 9.89
C TRP A 375 5.66 4.09 10.06
N ASN A 376 6.62 3.81 10.94
CA ASN A 376 7.80 4.66 11.11
C ASN A 376 8.63 4.73 9.82
N LEU A 377 8.88 3.58 9.16
CA LEU A 377 9.55 3.56 7.85
C LEU A 377 8.79 4.38 6.81
N HIS A 378 7.46 4.23 6.74
CA HIS A 378 6.62 4.99 5.82
C HIS A 378 6.79 6.50 6.05
N HIS A 379 6.70 6.95 7.30
CA HIS A 379 6.81 8.37 7.66
C HIS A 379 8.19 8.95 7.32
N HIS A 380 9.26 8.28 7.75
CA HIS A 380 10.62 8.79 7.57
C HIS A 380 11.16 8.62 6.14
N THR A 381 10.50 7.83 5.29
CA THR A 381 10.87 7.67 3.88
C THR A 381 9.93 8.36 2.90
N HIS A 382 8.91 9.07 3.39
CA HIS A 382 7.90 9.74 2.57
C HIS A 382 8.51 10.71 1.53
N HIS A 383 9.60 11.38 1.88
CA HIS A 383 10.28 12.37 1.02
C HIS A 383 11.41 11.80 0.16
N HIS A 384 11.69 10.49 0.25
CA HIS A 384 12.74 9.85 -0.50
C HIS A 384 12.20 9.35 -1.85
N ASP A 385 12.98 9.52 -2.91
CA ASP A 385 12.64 9.03 -4.26
C ASP A 385 12.95 7.53 -4.37
N LEU A 386 12.13 6.74 -3.67
CA LEU A 386 12.29 5.29 -3.63
C LEU A 386 11.85 4.67 -4.96
N ALA A 387 12.64 3.71 -5.46
CA ALA A 387 12.22 2.80 -6.50
C ALA A 387 11.32 1.67 -5.98
N ALA A 388 11.48 1.30 -4.70
CA ALA A 388 10.71 0.22 -4.08
C ALA A 388 10.54 0.40 -2.56
N PHE A 389 9.39 -0.03 -2.03
CA PHE A 389 9.11 -0.13 -0.60
C PHE A 389 8.43 -1.47 -0.31
N VAL A 390 9.20 -2.54 -0.21
CA VAL A 390 8.67 -3.90 -0.21
C VAL A 390 8.36 -4.35 1.22
N LEU A 391 7.14 -4.81 1.46
CA LEU A 391 6.68 -5.33 2.75
C LEU A 391 6.48 -6.85 2.70
N TYR A 392 7.21 -7.60 3.52
CA TYR A 392 7.03 -9.05 3.59
C TYR A 392 5.84 -9.40 4.49
N SER A 393 4.68 -9.51 3.86
CA SER A 393 3.43 -9.97 4.45
C SER A 393 3.34 -11.51 4.47
N SER A 394 2.14 -12.06 4.63
CA SER A 394 1.88 -13.50 4.70
C SER A 394 0.47 -13.82 4.19
N LEU A 395 0.29 -15.00 3.58
CA LEU A 395 -1.03 -15.52 3.18
C LEU A 395 -2.02 -15.60 4.36
N THR A 396 -1.52 -15.65 5.60
CA THR A 396 -2.33 -15.58 6.81
C THR A 396 -3.16 -14.29 6.91
N ALA A 397 -2.75 -13.20 6.26
CA ALA A 397 -3.52 -11.95 6.17
C ALA A 397 -4.84 -12.09 5.40
N THR A 398 -4.92 -13.06 4.47
CA THR A 398 -6.07 -13.24 3.58
C THR A 398 -6.88 -14.48 3.91
N LEU A 399 -6.20 -15.60 4.18
CA LEU A 399 -6.86 -16.89 4.46
C LEU A 399 -7.04 -17.15 5.96
N GLY A 400 -6.31 -16.42 6.80
CA GLY A 400 -6.19 -16.74 8.22
C GLY A 400 -5.38 -18.02 8.48
N THR A 401 -5.02 -18.23 9.73
CA THR A 401 -4.48 -19.51 10.22
C THR A 401 -4.87 -19.65 11.70
N PRO A 402 -5.42 -20.81 12.12
CA PRO A 402 -5.75 -21.03 13.52
C PRO A 402 -4.55 -20.77 14.44
N GLY A 403 -4.75 -20.02 15.52
CA GLY A 403 -3.69 -19.66 16.47
C GLY A 403 -2.84 -18.44 16.07
N GLN A 404 -3.11 -17.81 14.92
CA GLN A 404 -2.28 -16.71 14.39
C GLN A 404 -3.09 -15.42 14.18
N ALA A 405 -4.05 -15.11 15.06
CA ALA A 405 -4.91 -13.93 14.93
C ALA A 405 -4.10 -12.61 14.97
N ASN A 406 -3.16 -12.50 15.91
CA ASN A 406 -2.21 -11.38 16.01
C ASN A 406 -1.34 -11.24 14.75
N TYR A 407 -0.79 -12.35 14.25
CA TYR A 407 0.05 -12.35 13.05
C TYR A 407 -0.74 -12.03 11.78
N ALA A 408 -1.95 -12.57 11.62
CA ALA A 408 -2.84 -12.19 10.52
C ALA A 408 -3.12 -10.69 10.52
N ALA A 409 -3.50 -10.11 11.66
CA ALA A 409 -3.74 -8.68 11.80
C ALA A 409 -2.51 -7.82 11.43
N ALA A 410 -1.31 -8.23 11.90
CA ALA A 410 -0.06 -7.55 11.59
C ALA A 410 0.26 -7.54 10.08
N ASN A 411 0.01 -8.64 9.38
CA ASN A 411 0.24 -8.76 7.94
C ASN A 411 -0.84 -8.02 7.13
N THR A 412 -2.11 -8.06 7.55
CA THR A 412 -3.19 -7.29 6.91
C THR A 412 -2.93 -5.78 6.99
N PHE A 413 -2.34 -5.30 8.08
CA PHE A 413 -1.90 -3.89 8.16
C PHE A 413 -0.88 -3.57 7.07
N GLN A 414 0.12 -4.42 6.85
CA GLN A 414 1.15 -4.21 5.83
C GLN A 414 0.57 -4.21 4.42
N ASP A 415 -0.34 -5.13 4.11
CA ASP A 415 -1.06 -5.16 2.82
C ASP A 415 -1.83 -3.86 2.61
N THR A 416 -2.50 -3.37 3.67
CA THR A 416 -3.27 -2.12 3.64
C THR A 416 -2.35 -0.90 3.50
N LEU A 417 -1.19 -0.89 4.16
CA LEU A 417 -0.19 0.17 4.03
C LEU A 417 0.37 0.23 2.61
N ALA A 418 0.60 -0.91 1.97
CA ALA A 418 1.03 -0.95 0.57
C ALA A 418 -0.03 -0.35 -0.36
N HIS A 419 -1.30 -0.68 -0.15
CA HIS A 419 -2.42 -0.05 -0.87
C HIS A 419 -2.50 1.47 -0.61
N HIS A 420 -2.32 1.90 0.64
CA HIS A 420 -2.31 3.31 1.02
C HIS A 420 -1.20 4.07 0.28
N ARG A 421 0.03 3.53 0.25
CA ARG A 421 1.16 4.14 -0.46
C ARG A 421 0.89 4.25 -1.96
N HIS A 422 0.41 3.18 -2.59
CA HIS A 422 0.03 3.21 -4.01
C HIS A 422 -1.05 4.25 -4.33
N HIS A 423 -2.06 4.39 -3.45
CA HIS A 423 -3.10 5.40 -3.60
C HIS A 423 -2.52 6.83 -3.59
N HIS A 424 -1.46 7.05 -2.81
CA HIS A 424 -0.73 8.33 -2.73
C HIS A 424 0.41 8.44 -3.74
N GLY A 425 0.48 7.54 -4.73
CA GLY A 425 1.49 7.56 -5.78
C GLY A 425 2.91 7.18 -5.33
N GLN A 426 3.03 6.57 -4.15
CA GLN A 426 4.29 6.06 -3.62
C GLN A 426 4.47 4.57 -3.97
N PRO A 427 5.71 4.08 -4.10
CA PRO A 427 5.97 2.65 -4.32
C PRO A 427 5.61 1.84 -3.08
N ALA A 428 5.07 0.63 -3.27
CA ALA A 428 4.93 -0.40 -2.23
C ALA A 428 4.79 -1.83 -2.78
#